data_AF-A0A8J2MI82-F1
#
_entry.id   AF-A0A8J2MI82-F1
#
_cell.length_a   1.000
_cell.length_b   1.000
_cell.length_c   1.000
_cell.angle_alpha   90.00
_cell.angle_beta   90.00
_cell.angle_gamma   90.00
#
_symmetry.space_group_name_H-M   'P 1'
#
loop_
_entity.id
_entity.type
_entity.pdbx_description
1 polymer ?
#
loop_
_entity_poly.entity_id
_entity_poly.type
_entity_poly.pdbx_seq_one_letter_code
_entity_poly.pdbx_strand_id
1 'polypeptide(L)'
;MLELYADTSVIIYIIECCIYNIASGGIDFYFLVIVMHICGQVEILASSFRQLINNKKNPKLDRKKFIIIIERKKYLLNLIDCLQRISFEFLILVVSLASTIQLNVVGNYNNNNNNNCYFLSSSHSGVKSGSFFYVFAELYIYCFIGDKLSSHIDNLYLSIYECCWHNFPPRIHLIRPKFKV
;
A
#
# COMPACT_ATOMS: atom_id res chain seq x y z
N MET A 1 13.97 18.14 -41.44
CA MET A 1 13.21 18.97 -40.46
C MET A 1 12.14 18.13 -39.77
N LEU A 2 11.19 17.52 -40.49
CA LEU A 2 10.12 16.69 -39.90
C LEU A 2 10.60 15.39 -39.22
N GLU A 3 11.53 14.65 -39.83
CA GLU A 3 12.10 13.43 -39.23
C GLU A 3 12.90 13.72 -37.95
N LEU A 4 13.70 14.80 -37.98
CA LEU A 4 14.47 15.25 -36.81
C LEU A 4 13.55 15.66 -35.65
N TYR A 5 12.40 16.28 -35.95
CA TYR A 5 11.38 16.61 -34.94
C TYR A 5 10.70 15.37 -34.37
N ALA A 6 10.38 14.38 -35.20
CA ALA A 6 9.82 13.10 -34.76
C ALA A 6 10.76 12.36 -33.80
N ASP A 7 12.04 12.22 -34.15
CA ASP A 7 13.04 11.57 -33.30
C ASP A 7 13.22 12.28 -31.96
N THR A 8 13.23 13.62 -31.94
CA THR A 8 13.29 14.38 -30.67
C THR A 8 12.07 14.18 -29.79
N SER A 9 10.87 14.06 -30.35
CA SER A 9 9.63 13.81 -29.60
C SER A 9 9.59 12.44 -28.92
N VAL A 10 10.15 11.41 -29.57
CA VAL A 10 10.29 10.04 -29.00
C VAL A 10 11.19 10.07 -27.78
N ILE A 11 12.34 10.74 -27.91
CA ILE A 11 13.35 10.81 -26.84
C ILE A 11 12.75 11.53 -25.62
N ILE A 12 12.02 12.62 -25.83
CA ILE A 12 11.33 13.34 -24.76
C ILE A 12 10.31 12.42 -24.05
N TYR A 13 9.48 11.70 -24.81
CA TYR A 13 8.49 10.77 -24.25
C TYR A 13 9.13 9.65 -23.41
N ILE A 14 10.24 9.06 -23.88
CA ILE A 14 10.97 8.02 -23.14
C ILE A 14 11.52 8.61 -21.83
N ILE A 15 12.10 9.81 -21.88
CA ILE A 15 12.62 10.49 -20.68
C ILE A 15 11.50 10.76 -19.68
N GLU A 16 10.35 11.27 -20.12
CA GLU A 16 9.18 11.50 -19.26
C GLU A 16 8.70 10.21 -18.58
N CYS A 17 8.58 9.12 -19.34
CA CYS A 17 8.21 7.81 -18.79
C CYS A 17 9.24 7.30 -17.77
N CYS A 18 10.53 7.45 -18.05
CA CYS A 18 11.59 7.03 -17.13
C CYS A 18 11.55 7.83 -15.82
N ILE A 19 11.36 9.16 -15.91
CA ILE A 19 11.25 10.02 -14.73
C ILE A 19 10.04 9.63 -13.89
N TYR A 20 8.87 9.43 -14.52
CA TYR A 20 7.66 8.98 -13.83
C TYR A 20 7.87 7.66 -13.10
N ASN A 21 8.35 6.62 -13.80
CA ASN A 21 8.52 5.28 -13.23
C ASN A 21 9.53 5.27 -12.06
N ILE A 22 10.64 6.01 -12.18
CA ILE A 22 11.64 6.08 -11.09
C ILE A 22 11.06 6.81 -9.88
N ALA A 23 10.37 7.93 -10.10
CA ALA A 23 9.79 8.72 -9.03
C ALA A 23 8.66 7.98 -8.31
N SER A 24 7.70 7.40 -9.04
CA SER A 24 6.58 6.68 -8.44
C SER A 24 7.05 5.39 -7.77
N GLY A 25 7.90 4.60 -8.43
CA GLY A 25 8.39 3.34 -7.87
C GLY A 25 9.14 3.52 -6.53
N GLY A 26 9.86 4.63 -6.35
CA GLY A 26 10.50 4.96 -5.07
C GLY A 26 9.48 5.26 -3.96
N ILE A 27 8.43 6.01 -4.27
CA ILE A 27 7.34 6.33 -3.35
C ILE A 27 6.56 5.07 -2.98
N ASP A 28 6.23 4.24 -3.97
CA ASP A 28 5.51 2.97 -3.80
C ASP A 28 6.29 2.03 -2.90
N PHE A 29 7.59 1.88 -3.16
CA PHE A 29 8.47 1.04 -2.35
C PHE A 29 8.54 1.52 -0.90
N TYR A 30 8.72 2.82 -0.69
CA TYR A 30 8.74 3.42 0.65
C TYR A 30 7.42 3.17 1.39
N PHE A 31 6.29 3.37 0.71
CA PHE A 31 4.96 3.12 1.26
C PHE A 31 4.75 1.64 1.60
N LEU A 32 5.13 0.74 0.70
CA LEU A 32 5.06 -0.72 0.91
C LEU A 32 5.85 -1.12 2.15
N VAL A 33 7.08 -0.63 2.31
CA VAL A 33 7.92 -0.95 3.47
C VAL A 33 7.25 -0.51 4.77
N ILE A 34 6.66 0.68 4.82
CA ILE A 34 5.93 1.16 6.01
C ILE A 34 4.74 0.26 6.32
N VAL A 35 3.91 -0.04 5.34
CA VAL A 35 2.71 -0.86 5.57
C VAL A 35 3.09 -2.27 5.99
N MET A 36 4.09 -2.88 5.35
CA MET A 36 4.59 -4.21 5.72
C MET A 36 5.18 -4.22 7.13
N HIS A 37 5.91 -3.18 7.52
CA HIS A 37 6.41 -3.04 8.89
C HIS A 37 5.25 -2.98 9.89
N ILE A 38 4.20 -2.23 9.59
CA ILE A 38 2.99 -2.16 10.44
C ILE A 38 2.28 -3.52 10.50
N CYS A 39 2.11 -4.21 9.37
CA CYS A 39 1.54 -5.56 9.33
C CYS A 39 2.31 -6.51 10.25
N GLY A 40 3.66 -6.48 10.21
CA GLY A 40 4.50 -7.26 11.11
C GLY A 40 4.32 -6.87 12.59
N GLN A 41 4.21 -5.57 12.90
CA GLN A 41 3.91 -5.11 14.26
C GLN A 41 2.54 -5.60 14.76
N VAL A 42 1.54 -5.64 13.88
CA VAL A 42 0.19 -6.17 14.16
C VAL A 42 0.25 -7.67 14.42
N GLU A 43 1.00 -8.43 13.61
CA GLU A 43 1.16 -9.88 13.79
C GLU A 43 1.88 -10.22 15.11
N ILE A 44 2.95 -9.50 15.44
CA ILE A 44 3.66 -9.67 16.72
C ILE A 44 2.70 -9.41 17.89
N LEU A 45 1.87 -8.37 17.79
CA LEU A 45 0.87 -8.04 18.80
C LEU A 45 -0.18 -9.16 18.92
N ALA A 46 -0.69 -9.67 17.79
CA ALA A 46 -1.64 -10.79 17.76
C ALA A 46 -1.05 -12.06 18.38
N SER A 47 0.22 -12.38 18.11
CA SER A 47 0.92 -13.49 18.76
C SER A 47 1.05 -13.29 20.27
N SER A 48 1.27 -12.05 20.71
CA SER A 48 1.40 -11.71 22.14
C SER A 48 0.08 -11.95 22.88
N PHE A 49 -1.06 -11.63 22.25
CA PHE A 49 -2.38 -11.98 22.77
C PHE A 49 -2.59 -13.50 22.85
N ARG A 50 -2.20 -14.25 21.81
CA ARG A 50 -2.28 -15.72 21.82
C ARG A 50 -1.40 -16.37 22.89
N GLN A 51 -0.21 -15.82 23.16
CA GLN A 51 0.66 -16.32 24.23
C GLN A 51 0.07 -16.10 25.64
N LEU A 52 -0.70 -15.02 25.86
CA LEU A 52 -1.40 -14.80 27.13
C LEU A 52 -2.46 -15.87 27.39
N ILE A 53 -3.07 -16.44 26.35
CA ILE A 53 -4.05 -17.54 26.49
C ILE A 53 -3.38 -18.81 27.00
N ASN A 54 -2.20 -19.13 26.46
CA ASN A 54 -1.50 -20.39 26.74
C ASN A 54 -0.76 -20.40 28.09
N ASN A 55 -0.32 -19.25 28.60
CA ASN A 55 0.44 -19.16 29.85
C ASN A 55 -0.45 -18.88 31.08
N LYS A 56 -1.23 -19.86 31.54
CA LYS A 56 -2.05 -19.78 32.77
C LYS A 56 -1.27 -19.84 34.10
N LYS A 57 0.04 -19.57 34.11
CA LYS A 57 0.91 -19.90 35.24
C LYS A 57 0.99 -18.83 36.34
N ASN A 58 0.79 -17.53 36.05
CA ASN A 58 1.00 -16.45 37.04
C ASN A 58 0.11 -15.19 36.84
N PRO A 59 -1.05 -15.10 37.52
CA PRO A 59 -2.07 -14.08 37.24
C PRO A 59 -1.64 -12.62 37.48
N LYS A 60 -0.66 -12.35 38.35
CA LYS A 60 -0.16 -10.99 38.63
C LYS A 60 0.82 -10.49 37.56
N LEU A 61 1.67 -11.37 37.01
CA LEU A 61 2.60 -11.05 35.91
C LEU A 61 1.83 -10.87 34.60
N ASP A 62 0.78 -11.65 34.39
CA ASP A 62 -0.07 -11.57 33.21
C ASP A 62 -0.84 -10.24 33.15
N ARG A 63 -1.25 -9.67 34.30
CA ARG A 63 -1.87 -8.34 34.35
C ARG A 63 -0.96 -7.21 33.87
N LYS A 64 0.30 -7.17 34.31
CA LYS A 64 1.25 -6.11 33.87
C LYS A 64 1.54 -6.23 32.37
N LYS A 65 1.75 -7.45 31.89
CA LYS A 65 1.98 -7.72 30.45
C LYS A 65 0.76 -7.33 29.61
N PHE A 66 -0.44 -7.60 30.08
CA PHE A 66 -1.69 -7.24 29.40
C PHE A 66 -1.85 -5.73 29.22
N ILE A 67 -1.57 -4.94 30.27
CA ILE A 67 -1.63 -3.47 30.20
C ILE A 67 -0.68 -2.94 29.11
N ILE A 68 0.56 -3.43 29.07
CA ILE A 68 1.55 -3.05 28.05
C ILE A 68 1.06 -3.41 26.63
N ILE A 69 0.48 -4.61 26.47
CA ILE A 69 -0.06 -5.07 25.19
C ILE A 69 -1.24 -4.19 24.73
N ILE A 70 -2.09 -3.74 25.63
CA ILE A 70 -3.21 -2.84 25.31
C ILE A 70 -2.73 -1.45 24.91
N GLU A 71 -1.75 -0.89 25.63
CA GLU A 71 -1.16 0.40 25.26
C GLU A 71 -0.51 0.30 23.88
N ARG A 72 0.21 -0.78 23.60
CA ARG A 72 0.78 -1.06 22.27
C ARG A 72 -0.31 -1.19 21.20
N LYS A 73 -1.42 -1.88 21.50
CA LYS A 73 -2.58 -1.96 20.59
C LYS A 73 -3.13 -0.58 20.27
N LYS A 74 -3.33 0.27 21.28
CA LYS A 74 -3.86 1.63 21.09
C LYS A 74 -2.94 2.48 20.23
N TYR A 75 -1.64 2.43 20.51
CA TYR A 75 -0.63 3.12 19.70
C TYR A 75 -0.64 2.64 18.25
N LEU A 76 -0.67 1.33 18.03
CA LEU A 76 -0.64 0.74 16.70
C LEU A 76 -1.90 1.01 15.88
N LEU A 77 -3.08 0.95 16.51
CA LEU A 77 -4.35 1.32 15.86
C LEU A 77 -4.38 2.81 15.50
N ASN A 78 -3.91 3.70 16.38
CA ASN A 78 -3.79 5.11 16.06
C ASN A 78 -2.84 5.35 14.87
N LEU A 79 -1.73 4.61 14.80
CA LEU A 79 -0.80 4.69 13.68
C LEU A 79 -1.45 4.24 12.36
N ILE A 80 -2.20 3.13 12.39
CA ILE A 80 -2.95 2.61 11.25
C ILE A 80 -4.02 3.61 10.81
N ASP A 81 -4.80 4.18 11.73
CA ASP A 81 -5.84 5.17 11.42
C ASP A 81 -5.22 6.44 10.78
N CYS A 82 -4.09 6.89 11.30
CA CYS A 82 -3.32 7.99 10.70
C CYS A 82 -2.85 7.66 9.29
N LEU A 83 -2.31 6.46 9.09
CA LEU A 83 -1.83 6.01 7.79
C LEU A 83 -2.98 5.82 6.78
N GLN A 84 -4.12 5.31 7.21
CA GLN A 84 -5.29 5.17 6.35
C GLN A 84 -5.85 6.52 5.91
N ARG A 85 -6.06 7.44 6.87
CA ARG A 85 -6.64 8.75 6.59
C ARG A 85 -5.72 9.67 5.79
N ILE A 86 -4.42 9.69 6.13
CA ILE A 86 -3.47 10.63 5.51
C ILE A 86 -2.85 10.03 4.25
N SER A 87 -2.52 8.73 4.28
CA SER A 87 -1.72 8.11 3.23
C SER A 87 -2.59 7.35 2.24
N PHE A 88 -3.45 6.42 2.66
CA PHE A 88 -4.19 5.60 1.67
C PHE A 88 -5.15 6.41 0.80
N GLU A 89 -6.04 7.20 1.40
CA GLU A 89 -7.04 7.96 0.62
C GLU A 89 -6.38 8.98 -0.32
N PHE A 90 -5.38 9.71 0.17
CA PHE A 90 -4.68 10.73 -0.61
C PHE A 90 -3.73 10.12 -1.64
N LEU A 91 -2.93 9.10 -1.28
CA LEU A 91 -1.98 8.47 -2.21
C LEU A 91 -2.70 7.72 -3.32
N ILE A 92 -3.78 6.97 -3.03
CA ILE A 92 -4.55 6.29 -4.08
C ILE A 92 -5.13 7.32 -5.05
N LEU A 93 -5.62 8.46 -4.56
CA LEU A 93 -6.13 9.52 -5.41
C LEU A 93 -5.03 10.13 -6.28
N VAL A 94 -3.87 10.46 -5.69
CA VAL A 94 -2.74 11.04 -6.44
C VAL A 94 -2.18 10.06 -7.48
N VAL A 95 -1.98 8.79 -7.10
CA VAL A 95 -1.49 7.73 -8.00
C VAL A 95 -2.49 7.46 -9.11
N SER A 96 -3.79 7.37 -8.81
CA SER A 96 -4.81 7.17 -9.85
C SER A 96 -4.86 8.35 -10.83
N LEU A 97 -4.80 9.60 -10.36
CA LEU A 97 -4.72 10.76 -11.24
C LEU A 97 -3.44 10.74 -12.09
N ALA A 98 -2.27 10.50 -11.48
CA ALA A 98 -1.00 10.46 -12.20
C ALA A 98 -0.99 9.35 -13.27
N SER A 99 -1.52 8.17 -12.93
CA SER A 99 -1.66 7.07 -13.86
C SER A 99 -2.61 7.39 -15.03
N THR A 100 -3.73 8.08 -14.79
CA THR A 100 -4.62 8.50 -15.89
C THR A 100 -3.97 9.50 -16.83
N ILE A 101 -3.17 10.44 -16.31
CA ILE A 101 -2.39 11.38 -17.12
C ILE A 101 -1.38 10.61 -17.98
N GLN A 102 -0.66 9.66 -17.38
CA GLN A 102 0.31 8.83 -18.09
C GLN A 102 -0.33 8.03 -19.23
N LEU A 103 -1.49 7.42 -18.98
CA LEU A 103 -2.25 6.68 -20.00
C LEU A 103 -2.71 7.59 -21.15
N ASN A 104 -3.13 8.82 -20.85
CA ASN A 104 -3.51 9.80 -21.87
C ASN A 104 -2.31 10.25 -22.73
N VAL A 105 -1.14 10.45 -22.13
CA VAL A 105 0.10 10.78 -22.86
C VAL A 105 0.51 9.63 -23.79
N VAL A 106 0.47 8.39 -23.30
CA VAL A 106 0.75 7.18 -24.09
C VAL A 106 -0.25 7.05 -25.26
N GLY A 107 -1.53 7.33 -25.00
CA GLY A 107 -2.60 7.25 -26.00
C GLY A 107 -2.49 8.30 -27.11
N ASN A 108 -2.14 9.54 -26.78
CA ASN A 108 -2.02 10.63 -27.75
C ASN A 108 -0.81 10.47 -28.70
N TYR A 109 0.27 9.85 -28.22
CA TYR A 109 1.41 9.51 -29.06
C TYR A 109 1.03 8.57 -30.24
N ASN A 110 -0.11 7.89 -30.16
CA ASN A 110 -0.59 6.96 -31.18
C ASN A 110 -1.03 7.63 -32.49
N ASN A 111 -1.39 8.91 -32.48
CA ASN A 111 -2.08 9.55 -33.61
C ASN A 111 -1.17 10.27 -34.61
N ASN A 112 0.15 10.32 -34.37
CA ASN A 112 1.08 11.15 -35.16
C ASN A 112 1.98 10.38 -36.15
N ASN A 113 1.92 9.05 -36.20
CA ASN A 113 2.80 8.25 -37.06
C ASN A 113 2.05 7.68 -38.28
N ASN A 114 1.93 8.49 -39.33
CA ASN A 114 1.51 8.05 -40.67
C ASN A 114 2.66 7.52 -41.55
N ASN A 115 3.87 7.36 -41.03
CA ASN A 115 5.04 7.01 -41.85
C ASN A 115 5.59 5.60 -41.53
N ASN A 116 5.62 4.78 -42.58
CA ASN A 116 5.94 3.35 -42.63
C ASN A 116 7.41 2.99 -42.26
N CYS A 117 7.81 3.17 -41.01
CA CYS A 117 9.07 2.62 -40.48
C CYS A 117 8.79 1.48 -39.47
N TYR A 118 8.77 0.24 -39.96
CA TYR A 118 8.44 -0.97 -39.20
C TYR A 118 9.39 -1.23 -37.99
N PHE A 119 10.64 -0.75 -38.06
CA PHE A 119 11.62 -0.89 -36.98
C PHE A 119 11.34 0.05 -35.80
N LEU A 120 10.95 1.30 -36.09
CA LEU A 120 10.53 2.29 -35.10
C LEU A 120 9.14 1.97 -34.51
N SER A 121 8.31 1.29 -35.30
CA SER A 121 6.99 0.77 -34.88
C SER A 121 7.11 -0.35 -33.84
N SER A 122 8.10 -1.25 -33.97
CA SER A 122 8.30 -2.38 -33.06
C SER A 122 8.86 -1.95 -31.69
N SER A 123 9.78 -0.98 -31.66
CA SER A 123 10.26 -0.39 -30.40
C SER A 123 9.19 0.47 -29.71
N HIS A 124 8.35 1.18 -30.50
CA HIS A 124 7.19 1.91 -29.98
C HIS A 124 6.15 1.00 -29.32
N SER A 125 5.86 -0.17 -29.89
CA SER A 125 4.88 -1.08 -29.28
C SER A 125 5.39 -1.64 -27.94
N GLY A 126 6.69 -1.92 -27.84
CA GLY A 126 7.33 -2.38 -26.62
C GLY A 126 7.21 -1.37 -25.47
N VAL A 127 7.67 -0.14 -25.69
CA VAL A 127 7.61 0.93 -24.66
C VAL A 127 6.17 1.22 -24.23
N LYS A 128 5.23 1.28 -25.19
CA LYS A 128 3.81 1.48 -24.88
C LYS A 128 3.25 0.37 -24.00
N SER A 129 3.42 -0.89 -24.41
CA SER A 129 2.93 -2.04 -23.64
C SER A 129 3.53 -2.06 -22.24
N GLY A 130 4.83 -1.79 -22.09
CA GLY A 130 5.51 -1.68 -20.81
C GLY A 130 4.90 -0.61 -19.88
N SER A 131 4.61 0.58 -20.41
CA SER A 131 3.97 1.66 -19.63
C SER A 131 2.56 1.29 -19.16
N PHE A 132 1.76 0.61 -20.00
CA PHE A 132 0.45 0.09 -19.56
C PHE A 132 0.61 -0.94 -18.45
N PHE A 133 1.48 -1.94 -18.64
CA PHE A 133 1.74 -2.96 -17.62
C PHE A 133 2.22 -2.35 -16.29
N TYR A 134 3.07 -1.34 -16.34
CA TYR A 134 3.56 -0.64 -15.16
C TYR A 134 2.42 0.03 -14.37
N VAL A 135 1.58 0.82 -15.04
CA VAL A 135 0.43 1.48 -14.41
C VAL A 135 -0.52 0.48 -13.75
N PHE A 136 -0.83 -0.63 -14.42
CA PHE A 136 -1.68 -1.67 -13.84
C PHE A 136 -1.01 -2.38 -12.65
N ALA A 137 0.30 -2.63 -12.73
CA ALA A 137 1.06 -3.22 -11.63
C ALA A 137 1.10 -2.29 -10.40
N GLU A 138 1.28 -0.99 -10.61
CA GLU A 138 1.26 0.04 -9.56
C GLU A 138 -0.10 0.03 -8.82
N LEU A 139 -1.21 0.13 -9.54
CA LEU A 139 -2.56 0.06 -8.96
C LEU A 139 -2.81 -1.27 -8.23
N TYR A 140 -2.37 -2.39 -8.80
CA TYR A 140 -2.50 -3.71 -8.19
C TYR A 140 -1.75 -3.79 -6.86
N ILE A 141 -0.52 -3.27 -6.78
CA ILE A 141 0.28 -3.26 -5.56
C ILE A 141 -0.45 -2.49 -4.45
N TYR A 142 -1.02 -1.33 -4.75
CA TYR A 142 -1.78 -0.55 -3.77
C TYR A 142 -3.00 -1.30 -3.23
N CYS A 143 -3.79 -1.94 -4.10
CA CYS A 143 -4.91 -2.77 -3.67
C CYS A 143 -4.45 -3.96 -2.82
N PHE A 144 -3.40 -4.66 -3.27
CA PHE A 144 -2.85 -5.82 -2.56
C PHE A 144 -2.35 -5.47 -1.15
N ILE A 145 -1.64 -4.34 -1.01
CA ILE A 145 -1.14 -3.85 0.27
C ILE A 145 -2.30 -3.49 1.20
N GLY A 146 -3.33 -2.82 0.68
CA GLY A 146 -4.55 -2.50 1.44
C GLY A 146 -5.24 -3.75 1.98
N ASP A 147 -5.46 -4.76 1.13
CA ASP A 147 -6.06 -6.04 1.53
C ASP A 147 -5.23 -6.78 2.57
N LYS A 148 -3.89 -6.78 2.40
CA LYS A 148 -2.98 -7.40 3.36
C LYS A 148 -3.05 -6.73 4.74
N LEU A 149 -3.09 -5.41 4.79
CA LEU A 149 -3.22 -4.68 6.04
C LEU A 149 -4.55 -5.00 6.73
N SER A 150 -5.66 -4.97 6.00
CA SER A 150 -6.99 -5.33 6.51
C SER A 150 -7.02 -6.74 7.09
N SER A 151 -6.45 -7.72 6.38
CA SER A 151 -6.38 -9.12 6.85
C SER A 151 -5.59 -9.27 8.15
N HIS A 152 -4.48 -8.54 8.33
CA HIS A 152 -3.71 -8.58 9.58
C HIS A 152 -4.48 -7.97 10.75
N ILE A 153 -5.21 -6.88 10.50
CA ILE A 153 -6.06 -6.22 11.49
C ILE A 153 -7.21 -7.16 11.91
N ASP A 154 -7.83 -7.87 10.98
CA ASP A 154 -8.87 -8.86 11.27
C ASP A 154 -8.35 -10.01 12.13
N ASN A 155 -7.16 -10.52 11.81
CA ASN A 155 -6.51 -11.56 12.59
C ASN A 155 -6.14 -11.09 14.02
N LEU A 156 -5.76 -9.82 14.17
CA LEU A 156 -5.58 -9.21 15.48
C LEU A 156 -6.89 -9.19 16.27
N TYR A 157 -8.02 -8.84 15.65
CA TYR A 157 -9.31 -8.88 16.34
C TYR A 157 -9.67 -10.29 16.77
N LEU A 158 -9.53 -11.30 15.90
CA LEU A 158 -9.76 -12.70 16.27
C LEU A 158 -8.90 -13.11 17.47
N SER A 159 -7.60 -12.80 17.45
CA SER A 159 -6.68 -13.09 18.56
C SER A 159 -7.08 -12.40 19.88
N ILE A 160 -7.69 -11.21 19.81
CA ILE A 160 -8.23 -10.51 20.97
C ILE A 160 -9.55 -11.15 21.43
N TYR A 161 -10.43 -11.56 20.52
CA TYR A 161 -11.69 -12.22 20.87
C TYR A 161 -11.47 -13.57 21.55
N GLU A 162 -10.49 -14.34 21.08
CA GLU A 162 -10.08 -15.62 21.68
C GLU A 162 -9.40 -15.44 23.04
N CYS A 163 -8.83 -14.27 23.32
CA CYS A 163 -8.24 -14.04 24.62
C CYS A 163 -9.35 -13.96 25.69
N CYS A 164 -9.10 -14.47 26.90
CA CYS A 164 -10.06 -14.43 28.00
C CYS A 164 -10.25 -13.00 28.55
N TRP A 165 -10.57 -12.03 27.69
CA TRP A 165 -10.72 -10.60 28.01
C TRP A 165 -11.73 -10.35 29.12
N HIS A 166 -12.75 -11.22 29.24
CA HIS A 166 -13.78 -11.22 30.27
C HIS A 166 -13.24 -11.43 31.69
N ASN A 167 -12.07 -12.06 31.84
CA ASN A 167 -11.46 -12.31 33.15
C ASN A 167 -10.68 -11.10 33.70
N PHE A 168 -10.68 -9.96 32.99
CA PHE A 168 -9.89 -8.79 33.32
C PHE A 168 -10.76 -7.58 33.66
N PRO A 169 -10.28 -6.65 34.52
CA PRO A 169 -11.12 -5.60 35.08
C PRO A 169 -11.69 -4.65 34.02
N PRO A 170 -12.93 -4.15 34.21
CA PRO A 170 -13.74 -3.46 33.20
C PRO A 170 -13.24 -2.07 32.75
N ARG A 171 -12.05 -1.62 33.16
CA ARG A 171 -11.51 -0.30 32.79
C ARG A 171 -11.00 -0.18 31.35
N ILE A 172 -11.11 -1.24 30.54
CA ILE A 172 -10.47 -1.32 29.21
C ILE A 172 -11.52 -1.39 28.06
N HIS A 173 -12.81 -1.31 28.37
CA HIS A 173 -13.91 -1.48 27.40
C HIS A 173 -14.05 -0.42 26.29
N LEU A 174 -13.20 0.61 26.25
CA LEU A 174 -13.37 1.78 25.40
C LEU A 174 -12.21 1.99 24.41
N ILE A 175 -12.04 1.11 23.43
CA ILE A 175 -11.59 1.52 22.09
C ILE A 175 -12.19 0.51 21.10
N ARG A 176 -13.36 0.85 20.56
CA ARG A 176 -13.90 0.25 19.33
C ARG A 176 -13.46 1.17 18.19
N PRO A 177 -12.54 0.78 17.30
CA PRO A 177 -12.27 1.57 16.12
C PRO A 177 -13.53 1.54 15.24
N LYS A 178 -14.07 2.72 14.96
CA LYS A 178 -15.19 2.89 14.04
C LYS A 178 -14.63 2.88 12.63
N PHE A 179 -14.49 1.70 12.03
CA PHE A 179 -14.39 1.60 10.58
C PHE A 179 -15.78 1.83 10.01
N LYS A 180 -16.02 3.03 9.47
CA LYS A 180 -17.06 3.22 8.45
C LYS A 180 -16.41 2.83 7.13
N VAL A 181 -16.90 1.75 6.54
CA VAL A 181 -16.79 1.47 5.10
C VAL A 181 -17.41 2.62 4.33
#